data_AF-A0A7K0YBR6-F1
#
_entry.id   AF-A0A7K0YBR6-F1
#
_cell.length_a   1.000
_cell.length_b   1.000
_cell.length_c   1.000
_cell.angle_alpha   90.00
_cell.angle_beta   90.00
_cell.angle_gamma   90.00
#
_symmetry.space_group_name_H-M   'P 1'
#
loop_
_entity.id
_entity.type
_entity.pdbx_description
1 polymer ?
#
loop_
_entity_poly.entity_id
_entity_poly.type
_entity_poly.pdbx_seq_one_letter_code
_entity_poly.pdbx_strand_id
1 'polypeptide(L)'
;MFGLSGEKLIILVIIAAFVLGPERLPQYAKQLANLIKSVRRMAEGAKDQLSNELGPEYQDLDWKKLDPRQYDPRRIIREALVEDLNPKSPAAAGAGLNQPKATPVQKLVAGELAPFDSEAT
;
A
#
# COMPACT_ATOMS: atom_id res chain seq x y z
N MET A 1 5.75 -12.10 4.92
CA MET A 1 4.53 -11.46 5.47
C MET A 1 4.79 -11.19 6.95
N PHE A 2 4.90 -9.93 7.38
CA PHE A 2 5.18 -9.60 8.78
C PHE A 2 3.98 -10.03 9.63
N GLY A 3 4.17 -11.03 10.49
CA GLY A 3 3.13 -11.54 11.39
C GLY A 3 2.86 -10.57 12.54
N LEU A 4 2.49 -9.33 12.24
CA LEU A 4 2.12 -8.27 13.17
C LEU A 4 0.69 -8.52 13.68
N SER A 5 0.59 -8.95 14.93
CA SER A 5 -0.66 -9.13 15.65
C SER A 5 -0.79 -8.04 16.71
N GLY A 6 -2.01 -7.74 17.18
CA GLY A 6 -2.24 -6.69 18.19
C GLY A 6 -1.37 -6.87 19.45
N GLU A 7 -1.19 -8.11 19.90
CA GLU A 7 -0.27 -8.45 21.00
C GLU A 7 1.18 -8.01 20.72
N LYS A 8 1.70 -8.28 19.53
CA LYS A 8 3.07 -7.94 19.15
C LYS A 8 3.29 -6.43 19.06
N LEU A 9 2.26 -5.68 18.66
CA LEU A 9 2.29 -4.22 18.72
C LEU A 9 2.38 -3.71 20.16
N ILE A 10 1.64 -4.31 21.10
CA ILE A 10 1.73 -3.94 22.53
C ILE A 10 3.13 -4.25 23.07
N ILE A 11 3.68 -5.43 22.76
CA ILE A 11 5.05 -5.81 23.15
C ILE A 11 6.07 -4.80 22.59
N LEU A 12 5.92 -4.40 21.33
CA LEU A 12 6.79 -3.41 20.70
C LEU A 12 6.74 -2.05 21.41
N VAL A 13 5.54 -1.59 21.78
CA VAL A 13 5.35 -0.33 22.53
C VAL A 13 6.01 -0.40 23.90
N ILE A 14 5.90 -1.53 24.61
CA ILE A 14 6.54 -1.74 25.91
C ILE A 14 8.06 -1.68 25.75
N ILE A 15 8.62 -2.40 24.77
CA ILE A 15 10.06 -2.38 24.48
C ILE A 15 10.52 -0.95 24.16
N ALA A 16 9.80 -0.23 23.30
CA ALA A 16 10.11 1.16 22.97
C ALA A 16 10.07 2.06 24.22
N ALA A 17 9.11 1.86 25.12
CA ALA A 17 9.02 2.60 26.38
C ALA A 17 10.21 2.34 27.29
N PHE A 18 10.71 1.10 27.37
CA PHE A 18 11.92 0.80 28.14
C PHE A 18 13.18 1.40 27.53
N VAL A 19 13.34 1.33 26.20
CA VAL A 19 14.53 1.83 25.50
C VAL A 19 14.61 3.36 25.54
N LEU A 20 13.49 4.06 25.30
CA LEU A 20 13.43 5.52 25.32
C LEU A 20 13.25 6.09 26.73
N GLY A 21 12.70 5.30 27.65
CA GLY A 21 12.26 5.69 28.98
C GLY A 21 10.76 6.09 29.00
N PRO A 22 9.94 5.51 29.90
CA PRO A 22 8.50 5.77 29.95
C PRO A 22 8.18 7.22 30.30
N GLU A 23 9.04 7.87 31.09
CA GLU A 23 8.92 9.28 31.46
C GLU A 23 9.13 10.25 30.28
N ARG A 24 9.96 9.85 29.29
CA ARG A 24 10.33 10.70 28.15
C ARG A 24 9.40 10.53 26.95
N LEU A 25 8.81 9.35 26.79
CA LEU A 25 7.83 9.05 25.74
C LEU A 25 6.70 10.09 25.61
N PRO A 26 5.98 10.49 26.69
CA PRO A 26 4.90 11.47 26.58
C PRO A 26 5.40 12.84 26.12
N GLN A 27 6.64 13.20 26.47
CA GLN A 27 7.24 14.45 26.01
C GLN A 27 7.51 14.41 24.50
N TYR A 28 8.07 13.32 23.98
CA TYR A 28 8.30 13.15 22.53
C TYR A 28 6.98 13.03 21.75
N ALA A 29 5.99 12.32 22.30
CA ALA A 29 4.66 12.23 21.68
C ALA A 29 3.99 13.60 21.57
N LYS A 30 4.11 14.46 22.59
CA LYS A 30 3.63 15.85 22.54
C LYS A 30 4.37 16.66 21.47
N GLN A 31 5.69 16.54 21.36
CA GLN A 31 6.48 17.22 20.34
C GLN A 31 6.05 16.81 18.93
N LEU A 32 5.91 15.50 18.68
CA LEU A 32 5.41 14.98 17.42
C LEU A 32 3.99 15.46 17.12
N ALA A 33 3.09 15.45 18.11
CA ALA A 33 1.73 15.95 17.94
C ALA A 33 1.72 17.44 17.56
N ASN A 34 2.57 18.25 18.19
CA ASN A 34 2.71 19.67 17.86
C ASN A 34 3.28 19.86 16.45
N LEU A 35 4.25 19.04 16.03
CA LEU A 35 4.79 19.05 14.68
C LEU A 35 3.72 18.69 13.65
N ILE A 36 2.92 17.66 13.90
CA ILE A 36 1.83 17.28 12.99
C ILE A 36 0.81 18.40 12.88
N LYS A 37 0.46 19.06 14.00
CA LYS A 37 -0.46 20.21 14.00
C LYS A 37 0.11 21.39 13.22
N SER A 38 1.40 21.69 13.35
CA SER A 38 2.02 22.79 12.62
C SER A 38 2.09 22.51 11.13
N VAL A 39 2.47 21.29 10.74
CA VAL A 39 2.45 20.84 9.34
C VAL A 39 1.03 20.92 8.77
N ARG A 40 0.02 20.46 9.51
CA ARG A 40 -1.37 20.57 9.09
C ARG A 40 -1.80 22.01 8.87
N ARG A 41 -1.51 22.91 9.82
CA ARG A 41 -1.85 24.33 9.71
C ARG A 41 -1.15 25.00 8.52
N MET A 42 0.11 24.64 8.28
CA MET A 42 0.87 25.13 7.14
C MET A 42 0.27 24.64 5.81
N ALA A 43 -0.11 23.36 5.73
CA ALA A 43 -0.76 22.80 4.55
C ALA A 43 -2.13 23.44 4.28
N GLU A 44 -2.94 23.66 5.33
CA GLU A 44 -4.22 24.37 5.22
C GLU A 44 -4.01 25.82 4.74
N GLY A 45 -3.04 26.56 5.30
CA GLY A 45 -2.75 27.93 4.86
C GLY A 45 -2.21 28.02 3.43
N ALA A 46 -1.38 27.07 3.01
CA ALA A 46 -0.91 26.99 1.62
C ALA A 46 -2.05 26.64 0.65
N LYS A 47 -2.96 25.75 1.06
CA LYS A 47 -4.17 25.42 0.31
C LYS A 47 -5.04 26.67 0.12
N ASP A 48 -5.25 27.45 1.18
CA ASP A 48 -6.07 28.66 1.14
C ASP A 48 -5.45 29.73 0.22
N GLN A 49 -4.13 29.95 0.30
CA GLN A 49 -3.42 30.88 -0.60
C GLN A 49 -3.53 30.45 -2.06
N LEU A 50 -3.29 29.17 -2.35
CA LEU A 50 -3.38 28.63 -3.70
C LEU A 50 -4.82 28.69 -4.24
N SER A 51 -5.82 28.47 -3.38
CA SER A 51 -7.24 28.63 -3.74
C SER A 51 -7.63 30.08 -4.03
N ASN A 52 -7.01 31.04 -3.34
CA ASN A 52 -7.27 32.47 -3.56
C ASN A 52 -6.59 32.99 -4.83
N GLU A 53 -5.40 32.49 -5.17
CA GLU A 53 -4.64 32.93 -6.34
C GLU A 53 -5.07 32.25 -7.65
N LEU A 54 -5.46 30.97 -7.63
CA LEU A 54 -5.90 30.26 -8.83
C LEU A 54 -7.39 30.46 -9.16
N GLY A 55 -8.18 31.04 -8.25
CA GLY A 55 -9.61 31.29 -8.47
C GLY A 55 -10.39 30.00 -8.80
N PRO A 56 -11.57 30.07 -9.44
CA PRO A 56 -12.45 28.92 -9.68
C PRO A 56 -11.83 27.76 -10.48
N GLU A 57 -10.67 27.93 -11.13
CA GLU A 57 -9.91 26.82 -11.73
C GLU A 57 -9.40 25.79 -10.69
N TYR A 58 -9.44 26.13 -9.39
CA TYR A 58 -9.18 25.21 -8.29
C TYR A 58 -10.26 24.12 -8.13
N GLN A 59 -11.47 24.33 -8.66
CA GLN A 59 -12.60 23.38 -8.54
C GLN A 59 -12.49 22.20 -9.51
N ASP A 60 -11.78 22.36 -10.64
CA ASP A 60 -11.60 21.31 -11.65
C ASP A 60 -10.43 20.36 -11.33
N LEU A 61 -9.54 20.75 -10.41
CA LEU A 61 -8.55 19.84 -9.84
C LEU A 61 -9.23 18.95 -8.80
N ASP A 62 -9.50 17.72 -9.20
CA ASP A 62 -10.22 16.70 -8.43
C ASP A 62 -9.37 16.11 -7.28
N TRP A 63 -8.95 16.96 -6.33
CA TRP A 63 -8.15 16.58 -5.15
C TRP A 63 -8.84 15.56 -4.26
N LYS A 64 -10.17 15.42 -4.39
CA LYS A 64 -10.97 14.42 -3.69
C LYS A 64 -10.60 12.99 -4.10
N LYS A 65 -10.06 12.80 -5.31
CA LYS A 65 -9.43 11.54 -5.74
C LYS A 65 -8.08 11.27 -5.08
N LEU A 66 -7.42 12.29 -4.53
CA LEU A 66 -6.14 12.19 -3.84
C LEU A 66 -6.29 12.12 -2.30
N ASP A 67 -7.50 12.25 -1.76
CA ASP A 67 -7.78 12.03 -0.35
C ASP A 67 -7.63 10.53 -0.02
N PRO A 68 -6.60 10.13 0.75
CA PRO A 68 -6.33 8.72 1.04
C PRO A 68 -7.49 8.02 1.78
N ARG A 69 -8.37 8.79 2.42
CA ARG A 69 -9.52 8.25 3.18
C ARG A 69 -10.75 8.03 2.32
N GLN A 70 -10.77 8.63 1.12
CA GLN A 70 -11.86 8.49 0.15
C GLN A 70 -11.50 7.54 -0.99
N TYR A 71 -10.35 6.86 -0.89
CA TYR A 71 -10.02 5.68 -1.68
C TYR A 71 -10.94 4.52 -1.26
N ASP A 72 -12.19 4.60 -1.72
CA ASP A 72 -13.26 3.68 -1.31
C ASP A 72 -13.03 2.33 -2.00
N PRO A 73 -12.62 1.26 -1.28
CA PRO A 73 -12.21 0.00 -1.91
C PRO A 73 -13.35 -0.65 -2.69
N ARG A 74 -14.60 -0.32 -2.36
CA ARG A 74 -15.80 -0.76 -3.08
C ARG A 74 -15.87 -0.20 -4.50
N ARG A 75 -15.29 0.98 -4.73
CA ARG A 75 -15.24 1.59 -6.06
C ARG A 75 -14.35 0.76 -7.00
N ILE A 76 -13.19 0.31 -6.53
CA ILE A 76 -12.27 -0.55 -7.28
C ILE A 76 -12.92 -1.89 -7.62
N ILE A 77 -13.66 -2.48 -6.68
CA ILE A 77 -14.38 -3.74 -6.90
C ILE A 77 -15.51 -3.56 -7.93
N ARG A 78 -16.25 -2.44 -7.86
CA ARG A 78 -17.29 -2.13 -8.85
C ARG A 78 -16.71 -1.84 -10.22
N GLU A 79 -15.61 -1.10 -10.29
CA GLU A 79 -14.89 -0.83 -11.54
C GLU A 79 -14.37 -2.14 -12.13
N ALA A 80 -13.80 -3.06 -11.34
CA ALA A 80 -13.39 -4.38 -11.79
C ALA A 80 -14.57 -5.25 -12.27
N LEU A 81 -15.69 -5.25 -11.53
CA LEU A 81 -16.88 -6.02 -11.90
C LEU A 81 -17.56 -5.47 -13.17
N VAL A 82 -17.57 -4.14 -13.35
CA VAL A 82 -18.12 -3.49 -14.55
C VAL A 82 -17.20 -3.67 -15.75
N GLU A 83 -15.88 -3.67 -15.56
CA GLU A 83 -14.89 -3.98 -16.59
C GLU A 83 -15.00 -5.45 -17.06
N ASP A 84 -15.19 -6.40 -16.14
CA ASP A 84 -15.42 -7.82 -16.45
C ASP A 84 -16.73 -8.06 -17.25
N LEU A 85 -17.73 -7.18 -17.09
CA LEU A 85 -19.01 -7.25 -17.81
C LEU A 85 -18.96 -6.59 -19.19
N ASN A 86 -17.86 -5.90 -19.55
CA ASN A 86 -17.73 -5.20 -20.83
C ASN A 86 -16.64 -5.84 -21.72
N PRO A 87 -16.97 -6.80 -22.59
CA PRO A 87 -16.00 -7.60 -23.35
C PRO A 87 -15.29 -6.86 -24.51
N LYS A 88 -15.19 -5.53 -24.47
CA LYS A 88 -14.60 -4.70 -25.56
C LYS A 88 -13.40 -3.82 -25.16
N SER A 89 -12.87 -3.97 -23.95
CA SER A 89 -11.65 -3.25 -23.55
C SER A 89 -10.41 -4.07 -23.92
N PRO A 90 -9.38 -3.49 -24.58
CA PRO A 90 -8.16 -4.21 -24.90
C PRO A 90 -7.49 -4.63 -23.59
N ALA A 91 -7.30 -5.94 -23.42
CA ALA A 91 -6.78 -6.56 -22.21
C ALA A 91 -5.65 -5.73 -21.56
N ALA A 92 -5.92 -5.25 -20.34
CA ALA A 92 -4.91 -4.58 -19.53
C ALA A 92 -3.72 -5.53 -19.35
N ALA A 93 -2.55 -5.08 -19.83
CA ALA A 93 -1.26 -5.73 -19.68
C ALA A 93 -0.91 -5.89 -18.19
N GLY A 94 -1.43 -6.93 -17.55
CA GLY A 94 -1.24 -7.16 -16.11
C GLY A 94 -2.07 -8.30 -15.52
N ALA A 95 -3.13 -8.73 -16.20
CA ALA A 95 -4.02 -9.81 -15.74
C ALA A 95 -3.34 -11.20 -15.57
N GLY A 96 -2.08 -11.35 -16.01
CA GLY A 96 -1.28 -12.57 -15.84
C GLY A 96 -0.30 -12.56 -14.66
N LEU A 97 -0.10 -11.44 -13.96
CA LEU A 97 0.97 -11.31 -12.96
C LEU A 97 0.69 -12.05 -11.64
N ASN A 98 -0.58 -12.35 -11.36
CA ASN A 98 -1.01 -13.15 -10.20
C ASN A 98 -1.35 -14.60 -10.56
N GLN A 99 -1.05 -15.05 -11.79
CA GLN A 99 -1.20 -16.46 -12.13
C GLN A 99 0.11 -17.19 -11.86
N PRO A 100 0.10 -18.31 -11.10
CA PRO A 100 1.28 -19.14 -10.97
C PRO A 100 1.69 -19.60 -12.38
N LYS A 101 2.92 -19.27 -12.79
CA LYS A 101 3.47 -19.72 -14.07
C LYS A 101 3.53 -21.24 -14.05
N ALA A 102 2.58 -21.89 -14.72
CA ALA A 102 2.57 -23.33 -14.87
C ALA A 102 3.73 -23.75 -15.77
N THR A 103 4.88 -24.04 -15.17
CA THR A 103 5.98 -24.69 -15.88
C THR A 103 5.50 -26.09 -16.25
N PRO A 104 5.44 -26.45 -17.55
CA PRO A 104 5.09 -27.81 -17.93
C PRO A 104 6.17 -28.74 -17.38
N VAL A 105 5.83 -29.50 -16.33
CA VAL A 105 6.67 -30.58 -15.85
C VAL A 105 6.64 -31.64 -16.94
N GLN A 106 7.70 -31.70 -17.76
CA GLN A 106 7.85 -32.78 -18.72
C GLN A 106 7.91 -34.09 -17.93
N LYS A 107 6.85 -34.87 -18.04
CA LYS A 107 6.76 -36.18 -17.39
C LYS A 107 7.70 -37.10 -18.16
N LEU A 108 8.74 -37.59 -17.47
CA LEU A 108 9.68 -38.58 -18.02
C LEU A 108 8.90 -39.77 -18.59
N VAL A 109 9.29 -40.23 -19.78
CA VAL A 109 8.70 -41.42 -20.38
C VAL A 109 9.17 -42.65 -19.61
N ALA A 110 8.35 -43.71 -19.54
CA ALA A 110 8.72 -44.93 -18.82
C ALA A 110 10.02 -45.52 -19.36
N GLY A 111 11.07 -45.57 -18.53
CA GLY A 111 12.41 -46.05 -18.88
C GLY A 111 13.46 -44.95 -19.09
N GLU A 112 13.07 -43.68 -19.03
CA GLU A 112 13.99 -42.55 -19.12
C GLU A 112 14.63 -42.26 -17.74
N LEU A 113 15.96 -42.16 -17.69
CA LEU A 113 16.68 -41.82 -16.47
C LEU A 113 16.49 -40.33 -16.18
N ALA A 114 16.18 -40.02 -14.92
CA ALA A 114 16.06 -38.63 -14.50
C ALA A 114 17.42 -37.91 -14.69
N PRO A 115 17.42 -36.68 -15.23
CA PRO A 115 18.64 -35.90 -15.34
C PRO A 115 19.21 -35.67 -13.94
N PHE A 116 20.47 -36.02 -13.76
CA PHE A 116 21.21 -35.81 -12.52
C PHE A 116 22.41 -34.89 -12.77
N ASP A 117 22.78 -34.11 -11.77
CA ASP A 117 23.95 -33.23 -11.82
C ASP A 117 25.20 -34.03 -11.44
N SER A 118 26.16 -34.11 -12.36
CA SER A 118 27.41 -34.84 -12.16
C SER A 118 28.44 -34.06 -11.33
N GLU A 119 28.21 -32.78 -11.05
CA GLU A 119 29.14 -31.90 -10.33
C GLU A 119 28.83 -31.84 -8.81
N ALA A 120 27.79 -32.52 -8.32
CA ALA A 120 27.46 -32.56 -6.90
C ALA A 120 28.42 -33.49 -6.12
N THR A 121 29.47 -32.91 -5.51
CA THR A 121 30.36 -33.56 -4.53
C THR A 121 30.10 -33.02 -3.12
#